data_AF-A0A523LJJ0-F1
#
_entry.id   AF-A0A523LJJ0-F1
#
_cell.length_a   1.000
_cell.length_b   1.000
_cell.length_c   1.000
_cell.angle_alpha   90.00
_cell.angle_beta   90.00
_cell.angle_gamma   90.00
#
_symmetry.space_group_name_H-M   'P 1'
#
loop_
_entity.id
_entity.type
_entity.pdbx_description
1 polymer ?
#
loop_
_entity_poly.entity_id
_entity_poly.type
_entity_poly.pdbx_seq_one_letter_code
_entity_poly.pdbx_strand_id
1 'polypeptide(L)' 'MAGNPFDVIGAHTAGWRTAWVKRSSTVVFDPWDIEPDTIVADTSELASVIV' A
#
# COMPACT_ATOMS: atom_id res chain seq x y z
N MET A 1 3.42 -11.77 1.81
CA MET A 1 2.30 -11.90 0.85
C MET A 1 2.25 -10.62 0.04
N ALA A 2 2.04 -10.68 -1.27
CA ALA A 2 1.82 -9.48 -2.08
C ALA A 2 0.32 -9.17 -2.02
N GLY A 3 -0.05 -8.01 -1.46
CA GLY A 3 -1.44 -7.56 -1.39
C GLY A 3 -1.90 -6.98 -2.72
N ASN A 4 -3.19 -7.11 -3.02
CA ASN A 4 -3.80 -6.46 -4.18
C ASN A 4 -4.35 -5.07 -3.77
N PRO A 5 -4.73 -4.19 -4.72
CA PRO A 5 -5.28 -2.88 -4.39
C PRO A 5 -6.55 -2.92 -3.50
N PHE A 6 -7.32 -4.01 -3.54
CA PHE A 6 -8.49 -4.19 -2.68
C PHE A 6 -8.12 -4.32 -1.20
N ASP A 7 -6.96 -4.92 -0.87
CA ASP A 7 -6.47 -4.99 0.50
C ASP A 7 -6.21 -3.58 1.07
N VAL A 8 -5.68 -2.68 0.23
CA VAL A 8 -5.47 -1.26 0.60
C VAL A 8 -6.81 -0.56 0.80
N ILE A 9 -7.76 -0.73 -0.11
CA ILE A 9 -9.08 -0.10 -0.01
C ILE A 9 -9.83 -0.57 1.24
N GLY A 10 -9.79 -1.88 1.52
CA GLY A 10 -10.43 -2.46 2.71
C GLY A 10 -9.80 -1.96 4.01
N ALA A 11 -8.46 -1.92 4.06
CA ALA A 11 -7.74 -1.39 5.22
C ALA A 11 -8.01 0.11 5.43
N HIS A 12 -8.03 0.91 4.36
CA HIS A 12 -8.36 2.33 4.44
C HIS A 12 -9.79 2.56 4.97
N THR A 13 -10.75 1.80 4.45
CA THR A 13 -12.16 1.85 4.90
C THR A 13 -12.33 1.42 6.36
N ALA A 14 -11.47 0.52 6.85
CA ALA A 14 -11.42 0.09 8.25
C ALA A 14 -10.70 1.10 9.17
N GLY A 15 -10.19 2.21 8.64
CA GLY A 15 -9.44 3.23 9.40
C GLY A 15 -8.01 2.82 9.74
N TRP A 16 -7.44 1.84 9.01
CA TRP A 16 -6.06 1.41 9.20
C TRP A 16 -5.11 2.22 8.34
N ARG A 17 -3.88 2.41 8.82
CA ARG A 17 -2.77 2.92 8.00
C ARG A 17 -2.44 1.91 6.90
N THR A 18 -2.39 2.38 5.67
CA THR A 18 -2.20 1.56 4.48
C THR A 18 -0.83 1.80 3.84
N ALA A 19 -0.21 0.73 3.35
CA ALA A 19 1.06 0.81 2.64
C ALA A 19 1.00 -0.02 1.36
N TRP A 20 1.40 0.57 0.23
CA TRP A 20 1.51 -0.11 -1.04
C TRP A 20 2.97 -0.48 -1.33
N VAL A 21 3.25 -1.77 -1.45
CA VAL A 21 4.60 -2.27 -1.74
C VAL A 21 4.80 -2.34 -3.25
N LYS A 22 5.35 -1.27 -3.83
CA LYS A 22 5.63 -1.14 -5.26
C LYS A 22 7.04 -1.66 -5.60
N ARG A 23 7.18 -2.98 -5.72
CA ARG A 23 8.47 -3.63 -6.06
C ARG A 23 8.94 -3.41 -7.50
N SER A 24 8.02 -3.08 -8.40
CA SER A 24 8.32 -2.80 -9.80
C SER A 24 7.69 -1.48 -10.21
N SER A 25 8.46 -0.64 -10.90
CA SER A 25 8.00 0.66 -11.41
C SER A 25 6.83 0.53 -12.39
N THR A 26 6.72 -0.62 -13.06
CA THR A 26 5.67 -0.95 -14.04
C THR A 26 4.33 -1.32 -13.43
N VAL A 27 4.29 -1.61 -12.12
CA VAL A 27 3.05 -1.95 -11.42
C VAL A 27 2.31 -0.66 -11.08
N VAL A 28 1.18 -0.45 -11.74
CA VAL A 28 0.30 0.70 -11.51
C VAL A 28 -0.68 0.34 -10.40
N PHE A 29 -0.91 1.27 -9.47
CA PHE A 29 -1.95 1.13 -8.46
C PHE A 29 -3.32 1.44 -9.09
N ASP A 30 -4.38 0.73 -8.68
CA ASP A 30 -5.71 0.88 -9.29
C ASP A 30 -6.23 2.32 -9.12
N PRO A 31 -6.81 2.96 -10.16
CA PRO A 31 -7.17 4.38 -10.16
C PRO A 31 -8.49 4.69 -9.44
N TRP A 32 -8.82 4.00 -8.36
CA TRP A 32 -10.14 4.10 -7.70
C TRP A 32 -10.27 5.28 -6.74
N ASP A 33 -9.50 6.36 -6.96
CA ASP A 33 -9.45 7.57 -6.12
C ASP A 33 -9.13 7.33 -4.63
N ILE A 34 -8.63 6.13 -4.28
CA ILE A 34 -8.15 5.80 -2.94
C ILE A 34 -6.66 5.58 -3.06
N GLU A 35 -5.86 6.47 -2.48
CA GLU A 35 -4.40 6.34 -2.46
C GLU A 35 -3.95 5.67 -1.15
N PRO A 36 -2.92 4.80 -1.21
CA PRO A 36 -2.28 4.29 0.00
C PRO A 36 -1.60 5.45 0.76
N ASP A 37 -1.59 5.39 2.09
CA ASP A 37 -0.93 6.41 2.93
C ASP A 37 0.60 6.46 2.69
N THR A 38 1.16 5.36 2.20
CA THR A 38 2.58 5.27 1.89
C THR A 38 2.84 4.26 0.78
N ILE A 39 3.84 4.55 -0.06
CA ILE A 39 4.35 3.63 -1.06
C ILE A 39 5.78 3.28 -0.67
N VAL A 40 6.07 1.98 -0.57
CA VAL A 40 7.40 1.45 -0.25
C VAL A 40 7.89 0.53 -1.34
N ALA A 41 9.20 0.41 -1.52
CA ALA A 41 9.77 -0.51 -2.50
C ALA A 41 9.83 -1.96 -1.96
N ASP A 42 9.96 -2.12 -0.64
CA ASP A 42 10.05 -3.42 0.02
C ASP A 42 9.33 -3.45 1.38
N THR A 43 8.96 -4.65 1.83
CA THR A 43 8.34 -4.87 3.14
C THR A 43 9.26 -4.53 4.32
N SER A 44 10.58 -4.54 4.13
CA SER A 44 11.54 -4.12 5.16
C SER A 44 11.41 -2.64 5.50
N GLU A 45 10.93 -1.82 4.55
CA GLU A 45 10.70 -0.39 4.74
C GLU A 45 9.45 -0.12 5.58
N LEU A 46 8.51 -1.08 5.71
CA LEU A 46 7.31 -0.92 6.56
C LEU A 46 7.70 -0.59 8.02
N ALA A 47 8.73 -1.24 8.54
CA ALA A 47 9.17 -1.02 9.93
C ALA A 47 9.61 0.42 10.19
N SER A 48 10.11 1.12 9.16
CA SER A 48 10.57 2.50 9.26
C SER A 48 9.46 3.54 9.11
N VAL A 49 8.29 3.17 8.59
CA VAL A 49 7.17 4.09 8.30
C VAL A 49 5.97 3.95 9.24
N ILE A 50 5.91 2.90 10.06
CA ILE A 50 4.78 2.62 10.97
C ILE A 50 4.96 3.27 12.37
N VAL A 51 6.02 4.05 12.58
CA VAL A 51 6.31 4.74 13.86
C VAL A 51 5.22 5.77 14.24
#